data_AF-A0A9X1DAZ3-F1
#
_entry.id   AF-A0A9X1DAZ3-F1
#
_cell.length_a   1.000
_cell.length_b   1.000
_cell.length_c   1.000
_cell.angle_alpha   90.00
_cell.angle_beta   90.00
_cell.angle_gamma   90.00
#
_symmetry.space_group_name_H-M   'P 1'
#
loop_
_entity.id
_entity.type
_entity.pdbx_description
1 polymer ?
#
loop_
_entity_poly.entity_id
_entity_poly.type
_entity_poly.pdbx_seq_one_letter_code
_entity_poly.pdbx_strand_id
1 'polypeptide(L)'
;MLLAAMLLLQAPAEAEPPDSDFDEVQDITVIASKLRQISVAVTRNAQGKYQCDLSASTGLTKLDGELCKATTRCVRKGKDSEKDVKACVEKAKPTLIARIRDYLVAQRAGTGV
;
A
#
# COMPACT_ATOMS: atom_id res chain seq x y z
N MET A 1 18.21 32.24 58.01
CA MET A 1 16.93 32.45 57.29
C MET A 1 17.24 32.53 55.81
N LEU A 2 17.18 31.41 55.10
CA LEU A 2 17.54 31.29 53.67
C LEU A 2 16.88 30.01 53.14
N LEU A 3 15.58 30.04 52.86
CA LEU A 3 14.82 28.90 52.34
C LEU A 3 13.49 29.39 51.75
N ALA A 4 13.52 30.16 50.66
CA ALA A 4 12.32 30.49 49.89
C ALA A 4 12.68 31.13 48.54
N ALA A 5 13.24 30.37 47.58
CA ALA A 5 13.44 30.89 46.22
C ALA A 5 13.54 29.83 45.11
N MET A 6 13.00 28.62 45.30
CA MET A 6 13.00 27.58 44.25
C MET A 6 11.57 27.09 44.01
N LEU A 7 10.77 27.87 43.28
CA LEU A 7 9.44 27.40 42.85
C LEU A 7 8.92 28.11 41.58
N LEU A 8 9.79 28.40 40.62
CA LEU A 8 9.39 28.95 39.32
C LEU A 8 10.24 28.37 38.19
N LEU A 9 10.06 27.08 37.89
CA LEU A 9 10.39 26.55 36.55
C LEU A 9 9.69 25.20 36.29
N GLN A 10 8.36 25.19 36.30
CA GLN A 10 7.59 24.12 35.66
C GLN A 10 7.04 24.68 34.36
N ALA A 11 7.88 24.68 33.32
CA ALA A 11 7.38 24.83 31.96
C ALA A 11 6.58 23.56 31.63
N PRO A 12 5.33 23.68 31.13
CA PRO A 12 4.66 22.52 30.57
C PRO A 12 5.50 22.03 29.38
N ALA A 13 5.91 20.78 29.42
CA ALA A 13 6.39 20.10 28.22
C ALA A 13 5.23 20.07 27.23
N GLU A 14 5.21 21.01 26.28
CA GLU A 14 4.39 20.90 25.09
C GLU A 14 4.79 19.60 24.41
N ALA A 15 3.89 18.62 24.42
CA ALA A 15 4.03 17.43 23.64
C ALA A 15 4.15 17.86 22.17
N GLU A 16 5.34 17.71 21.59
CA GLU A 16 5.53 17.88 20.15
C GLU A 16 4.49 17.01 19.42
N PRO A 17 3.76 17.56 18.44
CA PRO A 17 2.82 16.77 17.67
C PRO A 17 3.58 15.61 17.03
N PRO A 18 3.05 14.38 17.03
CA PRO A 18 3.78 13.23 16.54
C PRO A 18 4.15 13.43 15.06
N ASP A 19 5.44 13.36 14.75
CA ASP A 19 5.99 13.45 13.38
C ASP A 19 5.45 12.35 12.42
N SER A 20 4.68 11.39 12.95
CA SER A 20 4.17 10.22 12.21
C SER A 20 3.27 10.54 11.03
N ASP A 21 2.57 11.67 11.06
CA ASP A 21 1.60 12.03 10.01
C ASP A 21 2.30 12.44 8.71
N PHE A 22 3.49 13.05 8.81
CA PHE A 22 4.26 13.48 7.64
C PHE A 22 4.91 12.30 6.91
N ASP A 23 5.45 11.34 7.65
CA ASP A 23 6.04 10.13 7.10
C ASP A 23 4.96 9.27 6.39
N GLU A 24 3.77 9.13 6.98
CA GLU A 24 2.67 8.38 6.38
C GLU A 24 2.17 9.00 5.06
N VAL A 25 1.97 10.32 5.02
CA VAL A 25 1.53 11.01 3.79
C VAL A 25 2.60 10.90 2.70
N GLN A 26 3.87 10.94 3.07
CA GLN A 26 4.98 10.79 2.14
C GLN A 26 5.04 9.37 1.57
N ASP A 27 4.92 8.34 2.42
CA ASP A 27 4.90 6.94 2.00
C ASP A 27 3.72 6.63 1.07
N ILE A 28 2.52 7.13 1.38
CA ILE A 28 1.34 6.98 0.51
C ILE A 28 1.59 7.60 -0.86
N THR A 29 2.21 8.79 -0.90
CA THR A 29 2.52 9.50 -2.14
C THR A 29 3.56 8.74 -2.97
N VAL A 30 4.59 8.20 -2.32
CA VAL A 30 5.62 7.37 -2.97
C VAL A 30 5.01 6.10 -3.56
N ILE A 31 4.18 5.38 -2.81
CA ILE A 31 3.50 4.16 -3.29
C ILE A 31 2.58 4.50 -4.47
N ALA A 32 1.79 5.57 -4.37
CA ALA A 32 0.90 6.00 -5.45
C ALA A 32 1.68 6.38 -6.72
N SER A 33 2.85 6.99 -6.58
CA SER A 33 3.75 7.32 -7.70
C SER A 33 4.31 6.04 -8.34
N LYS A 34 4.82 5.11 -7.54
CA LYS A 34 5.34 3.81 -8.01
C LYS A 34 4.27 3.02 -8.77
N LEU A 35 3.05 2.96 -8.26
CA LEU A 35 1.93 2.27 -8.92
C LEU A 35 1.65 2.79 -10.33
N ARG A 36 1.87 4.07 -10.61
CA ARG A 36 1.68 4.64 -11.96
C ARG A 36 2.76 4.20 -12.94
N GLN A 37 3.89 3.71 -12.45
CA GLN A 37 5.06 3.32 -13.22
C GLN A 37 5.21 1.79 -13.35
N ILE A 38 4.49 1.02 -12.54
CA ILE A 38 4.54 -0.44 -12.56
C ILE A 38 3.73 -0.99 -13.75
N SER A 39 4.38 -1.87 -14.51
CA SER A 39 3.75 -2.71 -15.52
C SER A 39 3.59 -4.13 -14.97
N VAL A 40 2.47 -4.77 -15.31
CA VAL A 40 2.15 -6.14 -14.88
C VAL A 40 2.08 -7.03 -16.11
N ALA A 41 2.94 -8.04 -16.18
CA ALA A 41 2.89 -9.07 -17.19
C ALA A 41 2.24 -10.33 -16.61
N VAL A 42 1.32 -10.93 -17.37
CA VAL A 42 0.75 -12.23 -17.02
C VAL A 42 0.96 -13.16 -18.20
N THR A 43 1.67 -14.25 -17.95
CA THR A 43 1.94 -15.29 -18.95
C THR A 43 1.30 -16.60 -18.52
N ARG A 44 1.12 -17.51 -19.48
CA ARG A 44 0.66 -18.88 -19.21
C ARG A 44 1.77 -19.83 -19.61
N ASN A 45 2.28 -20.58 -18.65
CA ASN A 45 3.37 -21.53 -18.90
C ASN A 45 2.88 -22.79 -19.62
N ALA A 46 3.81 -23.67 -20.01
CA ALA A 46 3.51 -24.92 -20.72
C ALA A 46 2.59 -25.89 -19.94
N GLN A 47 2.54 -25.78 -18.60
CA GLN A 47 1.64 -26.55 -17.74
C GLN A 47 0.24 -25.92 -17.62
N GLY A 48 0.00 -24.80 -18.32
CA GLY A 48 -1.26 -24.08 -18.27
C GLY A 48 -1.46 -23.22 -17.02
N LYS A 49 -0.42 -23.05 -16.19
CA LYS A 49 -0.45 -22.20 -14.99
C LYS A 49 -0.16 -20.74 -15.36
N TYR A 50 -0.86 -19.83 -14.71
CA TYR A 50 -0.59 -18.40 -14.85
C TYR A 50 0.62 -18.00 -14.02
N GLN A 51 1.52 -17.26 -14.62
CA GLN A 51 2.64 -16.58 -13.97
C GLN A 51 2.42 -15.08 -14.08
N CYS A 52 2.75 -14.35 -13.03
CA CYS A 52 2.63 -12.91 -12.99
C CYS A 52 3.97 -12.30 -12.60
N ASP A 53 4.39 -11.29 -13.34
CA ASP A 53 5.62 -10.55 -13.13
C ASP A 53 5.31 -9.06 -13.06
N LEU A 54 5.97 -8.37 -12.13
CA LEU A 54 5.90 -6.92 -11.96
C LEU A 54 7.21 -6.30 -12.42
N SER A 55 7.15 -5.19 -13.17
CA SER A 55 8.36 -4.47 -13.58
C SER A 55 9.14 -3.88 -12.39
N ALA A 56 8.46 -3.62 -11.28
CA ALA A 56 9.03 -3.21 -10.00
C ALA A 56 8.06 -3.56 -8.85
N SER A 57 8.58 -3.66 -7.63
CA SER A 57 7.75 -3.78 -6.42
C SER A 57 7.24 -2.41 -5.96
N THR A 58 6.03 -2.36 -5.41
CA THR A 58 5.52 -1.17 -4.72
C THR A 58 6.20 -0.92 -3.38
N GLY A 59 6.86 -1.94 -2.81
CA GLY A 59 7.31 -1.97 -1.41
C GLY A 59 6.27 -2.56 -0.45
N LEU A 60 5.05 -2.87 -0.94
CA LEU A 60 4.01 -3.53 -0.16
C LEU A 60 3.67 -4.89 -0.81
N THR A 61 4.19 -5.99 -0.25
CA THR A 61 3.99 -7.35 -0.78
C THR A 61 2.51 -7.70 -1.00
N LYS A 62 1.63 -7.25 -0.10
CA LYS A 62 0.18 -7.47 -0.23
C LYS A 62 -0.41 -6.75 -1.45
N LEU A 63 0.03 -5.53 -1.70
CA LEU A 63 -0.41 -4.72 -2.84
C LEU A 63 0.08 -5.33 -4.15
N ASP A 64 1.36 -5.72 -4.21
CA ASP A 64 1.95 -6.43 -5.35
C ASP A 64 1.17 -7.71 -5.69
N GLY A 65 0.85 -8.51 -4.66
CA GLY A 65 0.08 -9.74 -4.81
C GLY A 65 -1.37 -9.51 -5.27
N GLU A 66 -2.07 -8.54 -4.70
CA GLU A 66 -3.45 -8.21 -5.13
C GLU A 66 -3.48 -7.63 -6.55
N LEU A 67 -2.46 -6.85 -6.95
CA LEU A 67 -2.31 -6.36 -8.33
C LEU A 67 -2.12 -7.53 -9.30
N CYS A 68 -1.19 -8.44 -9.02
CA CYS A 68 -0.99 -9.64 -9.83
C CYS A 68 -2.26 -10.50 -9.94
N LYS A 69 -2.97 -10.69 -8.82
CA LYS A 69 -4.21 -11.47 -8.77
C LYS A 69 -5.34 -10.83 -9.58
N ALA A 70 -5.47 -9.51 -9.55
CA ALA A 70 -6.46 -8.79 -10.33
C ALA A 70 -6.19 -8.92 -11.83
N THR A 71 -4.96 -8.65 -12.26
CA THR A 71 -4.56 -8.76 -13.67
C THR A 71 -4.71 -10.20 -14.17
N THR A 72 -4.24 -11.18 -13.41
CA THR A 72 -4.40 -12.62 -13.75
C THR A 72 -5.86 -13.02 -13.88
N ARG A 73 -6.73 -12.51 -12.99
CA ARG A 73 -8.17 -12.77 -13.08
C ARG A 73 -8.78 -12.18 -14.36
N CYS A 74 -8.34 -11.01 -14.78
CA CYS A 74 -8.79 -10.38 -16.02
C CYS A 74 -8.34 -11.18 -17.25
N VAL A 75 -7.08 -11.61 -17.30
CA VAL A 75 -6.57 -12.48 -18.38
C VAL A 75 -7.33 -13.80 -18.42
N ARG A 76 -7.57 -14.43 -17.26
CA ARG A 76 -8.33 -15.68 -17.16
C ARG A 76 -9.79 -15.55 -17.64
N LYS A 77 -10.35 -14.34 -17.64
CA LYS A 77 -11.69 -14.05 -18.22
C LYS A 77 -11.66 -13.86 -19.74
N GLY A 78 -10.52 -14.12 -20.39
CA GLY A 78 -10.35 -13.97 -21.83
C GLY A 78 -10.07 -12.54 -22.28
N LYS A 79 -9.57 -11.67 -21.38
CA LYS A 79 -9.06 -10.35 -21.80
C LYS A 79 -7.63 -10.51 -22.26
N ASP A 80 -7.37 -10.21 -23.52
CA ASP A 80 -6.10 -10.47 -24.22
C ASP A 80 -5.40 -9.19 -24.68
N SER A 81 -6.16 -8.13 -24.99
CA SER A 81 -5.60 -6.82 -25.28
C SER A 81 -5.23 -6.05 -24.00
N GLU A 82 -4.16 -5.26 -24.06
CA GLU A 82 -3.73 -4.39 -22.96
C GLU A 82 -4.90 -3.48 -22.51
N LYS A 83 -5.63 -2.91 -23.47
CA LYS A 83 -6.78 -2.03 -23.22
C LYS A 83 -7.88 -2.75 -22.42
N ASP A 84 -8.21 -3.98 -22.79
CA ASP A 84 -9.28 -4.74 -22.14
C ASP A 84 -8.87 -5.24 -20.75
N VAL A 85 -7.61 -5.64 -20.59
CA VAL A 85 -7.05 -6.00 -19.29
C VAL A 85 -7.07 -4.77 -18.38
N LYS A 86 -6.59 -3.61 -18.85
CA LYS A 86 -6.59 -2.35 -18.10
C LYS A 86 -8.01 -1.95 -17.68
N ALA A 87 -8.97 -1.96 -18.60
CA ALA A 87 -10.36 -1.65 -18.28
C ALA A 87 -10.97 -2.62 -17.25
N CYS A 88 -10.60 -3.90 -17.31
CA CYS A 88 -11.02 -4.89 -16.33
C CYS A 88 -10.40 -4.65 -14.94
N VAL A 89 -9.11 -4.30 -14.87
CA VAL A 89 -8.42 -3.98 -13.62
C VAL A 89 -8.95 -2.69 -13.00
N GLU A 90 -9.20 -1.64 -13.80
CA GLU A 90 -9.79 -0.39 -13.31
C GLU A 90 -11.17 -0.61 -12.68
N LYS A 91 -11.99 -1.53 -13.21
CA LYS A 91 -13.26 -1.92 -12.58
C LYS A 91 -13.06 -2.65 -11.24
N ALA A 92 -11.94 -3.34 -11.04
CA ALA A 92 -11.61 -4.03 -9.79
C ALA A 92 -10.98 -3.11 -8.74
N LYS A 93 -10.55 -1.91 -9.14
CA LYS A 93 -9.81 -0.95 -8.31
C LYS A 93 -10.48 -0.59 -6.98
N PRO A 94 -11.80 -0.32 -6.90
CA PRO A 94 -12.44 -0.01 -5.62
C PRO A 94 -12.29 -1.15 -4.60
N THR A 95 -12.46 -2.40 -5.06
CA THR A 95 -12.29 -3.58 -4.21
C THR A 95 -10.83 -3.80 -3.80
N LEU A 96 -9.88 -3.54 -4.69
CA LEU A 96 -8.45 -3.64 -4.38
C LEU A 96 -8.07 -2.65 -3.28
N ILE A 97 -8.49 -1.39 -3.42
CA ILE A 97 -8.24 -0.34 -2.43
C ILE A 97 -8.81 -0.72 -1.06
N ALA A 98 -10.05 -1.23 -1.02
CA ALA A 98 -10.68 -1.66 0.24
C ALA A 98 -9.85 -2.76 0.94
N ARG A 99 -9.44 -3.81 0.22
CA ARG A 99 -8.64 -4.90 0.80
C ARG A 99 -7.29 -4.45 1.32
N ILE A 100 -6.63 -3.53 0.61
CA ILE A 100 -5.33 -3.01 1.03
C ILE A 100 -5.49 -2.12 2.27
N ARG A 101 -6.54 -1.30 2.32
CA ARG A 101 -6.87 -0.53 3.53
C ARG A 101 -7.08 -1.46 4.72
N ASP A 102 -7.92 -2.48 4.57
CA ASP A 102 -8.23 -3.42 5.66
C ASP A 102 -6.96 -4.15 6.14
N TYR A 103 -6.08 -4.53 5.21
CA TYR A 103 -4.79 -5.14 5.53
C TYR A 103 -3.87 -4.21 6.33
N LEU A 104 -3.74 -2.95 5.91
CA LEU A 104 -2.91 -1.97 6.61
C LEU A 104 -3.45 -1.66 8.01
N VAL A 105 -4.78 -1.58 8.16
CA VAL A 105 -5.43 -1.42 9.47
C VAL A 105 -5.13 -2.63 10.37
N ALA A 106 -5.26 -3.86 9.86
CA ALA A 106 -4.96 -5.07 10.62
C ALA A 106 -3.48 -5.18 11.02
N GLN A 107 -2.57 -4.80 10.11
CA GLN A 107 -1.13 -4.79 10.37
C GLN A 107 -0.78 -3.80 11.50
N ARG A 108 -1.37 -2.60 11.51
CA ARG A 108 -1.22 -1.62 12.59
C ARG A 108 -1.75 -2.13 13.93
N ALA A 109 -2.84 -2.89 13.91
CA ALA A 109 -3.40 -3.52 15.10
C ALA A 109 -2.57 -4.72 15.61
N GLY A 110 -1.42 -5.04 14.99
CA GLY A 110 -0.59 -6.19 15.35
C GLY A 110 -1.22 -7.54 15.03
N THR A 111 -2.25 -7.56 14.18
CA THR A 111 -3.00 -8.77 13.79
C THR A 111 -2.73 -9.18 12.34
N GLY A 112 -1.83 -8.48 11.64
CA GLY A 112 -1.46 -8.79 10.27
C GLY A 112 -0.52 -9.98 10.16
N VAL A 113 -1.04 -11.12 9.69
CA VAL A 113 -0.27 -12.29 9.19
C VAL A 113 -0.10 -12.19 7.68
#